data_AF-A0A3B1IH77-F1
#
_entry.id   AF-A0A3B1IH77-F1
#
_cell.length_a   1.000
_cell.length_b   1.000
_cell.length_c   1.000
_cell.angle_alpha   90.00
_cell.angle_beta   90.00
_cell.angle_gamma   90.00
#
_symmetry.space_group_name_H-M   'P 1'
#
loop_
_entity.id
_entity.type
_entity.pdbx_description
1 polymer ?
#
loop_
_entity_poly.entity_id
_entity_poly.type
_entity_poly.pdbx_seq_one_letter_code
_entity_poly.pdbx_strand_id
1 'polypeptide(L)'
;KILKPGPERSLPMKTVWFVTTHRNALIKGVSLVNPIADDLNELIGEEKYSIITECKTPQKQMRKIYSFLCGGQEIKRKFYESLLRHKPHLVADLTGAD
;
A
#
# COMPACT_ATOMS: atom_id res chain seq x y z
N LYS A 1 -31.26 -22.18 -1.98
CA LYS A 1 -30.45 -21.89 -0.77
C LYS A 1 -29.68 -20.59 -1.04
N ILE A 2 -30.13 -19.48 -0.47
CA ILE A 2 -29.55 -18.15 -0.72
C ILE A 2 -28.18 -18.10 -0.03
N LEU A 3 -27.11 -17.99 -0.82
CA LEU A 3 -25.74 -17.87 -0.34
C LEU A 3 -25.60 -16.48 0.31
N LYS A 4 -25.73 -16.42 1.65
CA LYS A 4 -25.42 -15.22 2.40
C LYS A 4 -23.95 -14.86 2.15
N PRO A 5 -23.60 -13.65 1.69
CA PRO A 5 -22.21 -13.26 1.63
C PRO A 5 -21.70 -13.17 3.07
N GLY A 6 -20.73 -14.02 3.41
CA GLY A 6 -20.03 -13.95 4.69
C GLY A 6 -19.28 -12.61 4.82
N PRO A 7 -18.98 -12.17 6.05
CA PRO A 7 -18.35 -10.87 6.32
C PRO A 7 -16.94 -10.70 5.72
N GLU A 8 -16.38 -11.76 5.13
CA GLU A 8 -15.01 -11.82 4.62
C GLU A 8 -14.79 -11.17 3.24
N ARG A 9 -15.85 -10.77 2.53
CA ARG A 9 -15.74 -10.15 1.19
C ARG A 9 -15.83 -8.62 1.15
N SER A 10 -16.07 -7.94 2.27
CA SER A 10 -16.29 -6.49 2.30
C SER A 10 -15.09 -5.65 2.74
N LEU A 11 -14.06 -6.24 3.37
CA LEU A 11 -12.82 -5.54 3.72
C LEU A 11 -11.83 -5.26 2.56
N PRO A 12 -11.61 -6.16 1.58
CA PRO A 12 -10.58 -5.92 0.56
C PRO A 12 -10.90 -4.72 -0.32
N MET A 13 -12.19 -4.42 -0.52
CA MET A 13 -12.63 -3.24 -1.26
C MET A 13 -12.22 -1.94 -0.54
N LYS A 14 -12.35 -1.87 0.79
CA LYS A 14 -12.01 -0.67 1.57
C LYS A 14 -10.52 -0.36 1.54
N THR A 15 -9.66 -1.38 1.66
CA THR A 15 -8.20 -1.19 1.62
C THR A 15 -7.71 -0.82 0.23
N VAL A 16 -8.20 -1.51 -0.81
CA VAL A 16 -7.89 -1.19 -2.21
C VAL A 16 -8.37 0.22 -2.57
N TRP A 17 -9.56 0.60 -2.11
CA TRP A 17 -10.11 1.94 -2.31
C TRP A 17 -9.25 2.99 -1.60
N PHE A 18 -8.91 2.80 -0.33
CA PHE A 18 -8.05 3.72 0.42
C PHE A 18 -6.71 3.97 -0.28
N VAL A 19 -6.00 2.90 -0.65
CA VAL A 19 -4.69 2.99 -1.32
C VAL A 19 -4.79 3.74 -2.65
N THR A 20 -5.90 3.56 -3.37
CA THR A 20 -6.13 4.17 -4.68
C THR A 20 -6.54 5.64 -4.55
N THR A 21 -7.46 5.96 -3.63
CA THR A 21 -7.98 7.31 -3.38
C THR A 21 -6.90 8.22 -2.79
N HIS A 22 -6.14 7.74 -1.80
CA HIS A 22 -5.16 8.55 -1.09
C HIS A 22 -3.76 8.53 -1.72
N ARG A 23 -3.64 8.11 -3.00
CA ARG A 23 -2.35 7.96 -3.70
C ARG A 23 -1.43 9.17 -3.57
N ASN A 24 -1.94 10.37 -3.83
CA ASN A 24 -1.13 11.59 -3.79
C ASN A 24 -0.66 11.92 -2.38
N ALA A 25 -1.51 11.72 -1.38
CA ALA A 25 -1.16 11.96 0.01
C ALA A 25 -0.13 10.95 0.51
N LEU A 26 -0.30 9.67 0.17
CA LEU A 26 0.66 8.61 0.49
C LEU A 26 2.02 8.84 -0.18
N ILE A 27 2.07 9.23 -1.45
CA ILE A 27 3.32 9.55 -2.15
C ILE A 27 4.07 10.72 -1.48
N LYS A 28 3.35 11.72 -0.94
CA LYS A 28 3.97 12.89 -0.29
C LYS A 28 4.31 12.64 1.18
N GLY A 29 3.45 11.94 1.91
CA GLY A 29 3.54 11.75 3.37
C GLY A 29 4.43 10.59 3.81
N VAL A 30 4.72 9.63 2.93
CA VAL A 30 5.65 8.54 3.25
C VAL A 30 7.09 8.98 2.98
N SER A 31 7.79 9.40 4.04
CA SER A 31 9.21 9.75 3.97
C SER A 31 10.16 8.56 4.07
N LEU A 32 9.73 7.46 4.70
CA LEU A 32 10.52 6.23 4.87
C LEU A 32 9.87 5.10 4.10
N VAL A 33 10.36 4.86 2.88
CA VAL A 33 9.77 3.89 1.95
C VAL A 33 10.42 2.51 2.06
N ASN A 34 11.71 2.45 2.43
CA ASN A 34 12.46 1.21 2.60
C ASN A 34 11.73 0.14 3.42
N PRO A 35 11.18 0.42 4.62
CA PRO A 35 10.48 -0.62 5.39
C PRO A 35 9.20 -1.12 4.69
N ILE A 36 8.52 -0.26 3.94
CA ILE A 36 7.34 -0.66 3.15
C ILE A 36 7.76 -1.49 1.92
N ALA A 37 8.89 -1.14 1.30
CA ALA A 37 9.44 -1.91 0.19
C ALA A 37 9.89 -3.31 0.65
N ASP A 38 10.43 -3.42 1.87
CA ASP A 38 10.86 -4.68 2.48
C ASP A 38 9.69 -5.64 2.70
N ASP A 39 8.61 -5.16 3.31
CA ASP A 39 7.37 -5.95 3.49
C ASP A 39 6.72 -6.36 2.15
N LEU A 40 6.98 -5.62 1.08
CA LEU A 40 6.49 -5.92 -0.26
C LEU A 40 7.42 -6.84 -1.06
N ASN A 41 8.69 -6.99 -0.66
CA ASN A 41 9.72 -7.69 -1.42
C ASN A 41 9.31 -9.12 -1.78
N GLU A 42 8.70 -9.83 -0.82
CA GLU A 42 8.19 -11.20 -1.01
C GLU A 42 7.16 -11.30 -2.15
N LEU A 43 6.37 -10.24 -2.40
CA LEU A 43 5.35 -10.21 -3.44
C LEU A 43 5.85 -9.68 -4.79
N ILE A 44 6.79 -8.72 -4.77
CA ILE A 44 7.24 -8.05 -5.99
C ILE A 44 8.49 -8.70 -6.60
N GLY A 45 9.27 -9.41 -5.79
CA GLY A 45 10.56 -10.00 -6.15
C GLY A 45 11.73 -9.01 -6.07
N GLU A 46 12.93 -9.56 -5.96
CA GLU A 46 14.18 -8.80 -5.75
C GLU A 46 14.45 -7.76 -6.86
N GLU A 47 14.15 -8.08 -8.12
CA GLU A 47 14.32 -7.15 -9.24
C GLU A 47 13.50 -5.86 -9.04
N LYS A 48 12.21 -6.00 -8.68
CA LYS A 48 11.33 -4.85 -8.46
C LYS A 48 11.70 -4.12 -7.17
N TYR A 49 12.14 -4.85 -6.15
CA TYR A 49 12.66 -4.25 -4.92
C TYR A 49 13.88 -3.38 -5.19
N SER A 50 14.87 -3.87 -5.95
CA SER A 50 16.06 -3.10 -6.35
C SER A 50 15.67 -1.81 -7.07
N ILE A 51 14.75 -1.89 -8.04
CA ILE A 51 14.25 -0.71 -8.77
C ILE A 51 13.65 0.35 -7.82
N ILE A 52 13.01 -0.08 -6.72
CA ILE A 52 12.47 0.85 -5.71
C ILE A 52 13.60 1.42 -4.88
N THR A 53 14.53 0.61 -4.36
CA THR A 53 15.59 1.08 -3.46
C THR A 53 16.62 1.97 -4.17
N GLU A 54 16.83 1.77 -5.48
CA GLU A 54 17.70 2.61 -6.31
C GLU A 54 17.12 4.01 -6.60
N CYS A 55 15.84 4.25 -6.35
CA CYS A 55 15.22 5.55 -6.57
C CYS A 55 15.71 6.60 -5.55
N LYS A 56 16.32 7.69 -6.04
CA LYS A 56 16.93 8.76 -5.22
C LYS A 56 16.04 9.42 -4.17
N THR A 57 14.72 9.47 -4.34
CA THR A 57 13.82 10.20 -3.43
C THR A 57 12.64 9.34 -3.01
N PRO A 58 12.15 9.47 -1.77
CA PRO A 58 11.03 8.66 -1.28
C PRO A 58 9.77 8.82 -2.13
N GLN A 59 9.53 10.00 -2.70
CA GLN A 59 8.40 10.21 -3.59
C GLN A 59 8.53 9.41 -4.90
N LYS A 60 9.75 9.26 -5.44
CA LYS A 60 10.01 8.40 -6.61
C LYS A 60 9.86 6.92 -6.25
N GLN A 61 10.38 6.51 -5.10
CA GLN A 61 10.21 5.14 -4.57
C GLN A 61 8.71 4.79 -4.47
N MET A 62 7.91 5.66 -3.85
CA MET A 62 6.45 5.47 -3.74
C MET A 62 5.76 5.40 -5.11
N ARG A 63 6.14 6.26 -6.06
CA ARG A 63 5.60 6.18 -7.43
C ARG A 63 5.89 4.82 -8.08
N LYS A 64 7.06 4.23 -7.83
CA LYS A 64 7.40 2.89 -8.32
C LYS A 64 6.58 1.79 -7.63
N ILE A 65 6.44 1.84 -6.31
CA ILE A 65 5.51 0.93 -5.60
C ILE A 65 4.13 0.97 -6.23
N TYR A 66 3.56 2.16 -6.44
CA TYR A 66 2.26 2.32 -7.10
C TYR A 66 2.19 1.75 -8.52
N SER A 67 3.29 1.75 -9.27
CA SER A 67 3.36 1.10 -10.59
C SER A 67 3.22 -0.43 -10.48
N PHE A 68 3.70 -1.02 -9.40
CA PHE A 68 3.61 -2.46 -9.14
C PHE A 68 2.29 -2.87 -8.48
N LEU A 69 1.60 -1.93 -7.81
CA LEU A 69 0.27 -2.14 -7.25
C LEU A 69 -0.81 -2.46 -8.30
N CYS A 70 -0.55 -2.26 -9.59
CA CYS A 70 -1.40 -2.77 -10.67
C CYS A 70 -1.48 -4.30 -10.71
N GLY A 71 -0.57 -5.01 -10.03
CA GLY A 71 -0.49 -6.48 -10.03
C GLY A 71 -1.62 -7.24 -9.32
N GLY A 72 -2.56 -6.55 -8.64
CA GLY A 72 -3.74 -7.21 -8.06
C GLY A 72 -4.21 -6.63 -6.73
N GLN A 73 -5.29 -7.17 -6.16
CA GLN A 73 -5.79 -6.74 -4.86
C GLN A 73 -4.88 -7.18 -3.69
N GLU A 74 -4.16 -8.29 -3.85
CA GLU A 74 -3.31 -8.83 -2.79
C GLU A 74 -2.12 -7.92 -2.44
N ILE A 75 -1.40 -7.44 -3.45
CA ILE A 75 -0.30 -6.50 -3.24
C ILE A 75 -0.80 -5.16 -2.66
N LYS A 76 -1.99 -4.69 -3.05
CA LYS A 76 -2.60 -3.49 -2.47
C LYS A 76 -2.97 -3.70 -0.99
N ARG A 77 -3.46 -4.88 -0.64
CA ARG A 77 -3.73 -5.25 0.76
C ARG A 77 -2.43 -5.26 1.57
N LYS A 78 -1.38 -5.93 1.09
CA LYS A 78 -0.09 -5.99 1.79
C LYS A 78 0.53 -4.61 1.95
N PHE A 79 0.43 -3.75 0.93
CA PHE A 79 0.87 -2.36 1.01
C PHE A 79 0.11 -1.58 2.09
N TYR A 80 -1.22 -1.71 2.15
CA TYR A 80 -2.02 -1.09 3.21
C TYR A 80 -1.64 -1.57 4.61
N GLU A 81 -1.40 -2.87 4.78
CA GLU A 81 -0.94 -3.46 6.04
C GLU A 81 0.44 -2.92 6.45
N SER A 82 1.34 -2.73 5.49
CA SER A 82 2.65 -2.11 5.69
C SER A 82 2.52 -0.64 6.10
N LEU A 83 1.56 0.10 5.53
CA LEU A 83 1.26 1.47 5.95
C LEU A 83 0.76 1.53 7.38
N LEU A 84 -0.11 0.61 7.80
CA LEU A 84 -0.58 0.53 9.18
C LEU A 84 0.57 0.22 10.15
N ARG A 85 1.51 -0.64 9.76
CA ARG A 85 2.68 -1.01 10.59
C ARG A 85 3.67 0.15 10.74
N HIS A 86 4.05 0.79 9.64
CA HIS A 86 5.18 1.75 9.63
C HIS A 86 4.74 3.21 9.68
N LYS A 87 3.50 3.50 9.30
CA LYS A 87 2.94 4.85 9.16
C LYS A 87 1.49 4.92 9.70
N PRO A 88 1.19 4.39 10.90
CA PRO A 88 -0.18 4.38 11.43
C PRO A 88 -0.78 5.79 11.52
N HIS A 89 0.02 6.78 11.91
CA HIS A 89 -0.39 8.19 11.98
C HIS A 89 -0.85 8.74 10.62
N LEU A 90 -0.16 8.37 9.54
CA LEU A 90 -0.53 8.80 8.19
C LEU A 90 -1.84 8.15 7.75
N VAL A 91 -2.06 6.88 8.11
CA VAL A 91 -3.32 6.21 7.79
C VAL A 91 -4.48 6.84 8.57
N ALA A 92 -4.30 7.12 9.87
CA ALA A 92 -5.30 7.76 10.71
C ALA A 92 -5.69 9.16 10.20
N ASP A 93 -4.70 10.00 9.87
CA ASP A 93 -4.88 11.33 9.29
C ASP A 93 -5.73 11.27 8.00
N LEU A 94 -5.42 10.29 7.14
CA LEU A 94 -6.11 10.12 5.86
C LEU A 94 -7.48 9.44 5.97
N THR A 95 -7.76 8.71 7.06
CA THR A 95 -9.08 8.12 7.31
C THR A 95 -10.05 9.09 7.98
N GLY A 96 -9.60 10.28 8.38
CA GLY A 96 -10.46 11.30 8.99
C GLY A 96 -10.96 10.91 10.38
N ALA A 97 -10.13 10.20 11.16
CA ALA A 97 -10.39 10.01 12.58
C ALA A 97 -10.01 11.29 13.34
N ASP A 98 -10.93 12.25 13.38
CA ASP A 98 -11.05 13.27 14.43
C ASP A 98 -11.93 12.72 15.56
#